data_AF-A0A7Y5KWV9-F1
#
_entry.id   AF-A0A7Y5KWV9-F1
#
_cell.length_a   1.000
_cell.length_b   1.000
_cell.length_c   1.000
_cell.angle_alpha   90.00
_cell.angle_beta   90.00
_cell.angle_gamma   90.00
#
_symmetry.space_group_name_H-M   'P 1'
#
loop_
_entity.id
_entity.type
_entity.pdbx_description
1 polymer ?
#
loop_
_entity_poly.entity_id
_entity_poly.type
_entity_poly.pdbx_seq_one_letter_code
_entity_poly.pdbx_strand_id
1 'polypeptide(L)'
;MSGPWPIRFLTVSLTTGLGAVIAAGCSGSASVESDVIVEDTFDYYEPCAVDDQCPFDAGCFDVEVDYGDVIVSDAMCTYECDFDDECEYDGRCLGAAGPPICYSRCIDDFDCFEGFICVDLADDFDPVCAPG
;
A
#
# COMPACT_ATOMS: atom_id res chain seq x y z
N MET A 1 -19.28 6.33 28.02
CA MET A 1 -20.40 5.42 27.69
C MET A 1 -19.95 4.67 26.46
N SER A 2 -19.47 3.44 26.62
CA SER A 2 -18.75 2.70 25.57
C SER A 2 -19.32 1.29 25.54
N GLY A 3 -20.28 1.06 24.65
CA GLY A 3 -20.86 -0.26 24.43
C GLY A 3 -20.00 -1.05 23.43
N PRO A 4 -19.88 -2.38 23.58
CA PRO A 4 -19.19 -3.20 22.61
C PRO A 4 -20.05 -3.37 21.34
N TRP A 5 -19.43 -3.16 20.18
CA TRP A 5 -20.05 -3.38 18.87
C TRP A 5 -20.06 -4.89 18.53
N PRO A 6 -21.12 -5.43 17.92
CA PRO A 6 -21.19 -6.85 17.58
C PRO A 6 -20.44 -7.17 16.28
N ILE A 7 -19.47 -8.08 16.36
CA ILE A 7 -18.77 -8.68 15.23
C ILE A 7 -19.74 -9.60 14.49
N ARG A 8 -20.02 -9.30 13.21
CA ARG A 8 -20.83 -10.16 12.34
C ARG A 8 -19.91 -11.11 11.58
N PHE A 9 -19.93 -12.39 11.97
CA PHE A 9 -19.30 -13.47 11.21
C PHE A 9 -20.17 -13.80 9.98
N LEU A 10 -19.62 -13.59 8.79
CA LEU A 10 -20.19 -14.07 7.53
C LEU A 10 -19.75 -15.53 7.33
N THR A 11 -20.68 -16.47 7.52
CA THR A 11 -20.46 -17.88 7.21
C THR A 11 -20.83 -18.12 5.74
N VAL A 12 -19.82 -18.38 4.90
CA VAL A 12 -20.03 -18.80 3.51
C VAL A 12 -20.19 -20.33 3.50
N SER A 13 -21.41 -20.81 3.25
CA SER A 13 -21.68 -22.23 3.03
C SER A 13 -21.39 -22.61 1.58
N LEU A 14 -20.31 -23.35 1.37
CA LEU A 14 -19.98 -23.95 0.07
C LEU A 14 -20.77 -25.25 -0.12
N THR A 15 -21.79 -25.23 -0.98
CA THR A 15 -22.51 -26.43 -1.41
C THR A 15 -21.64 -27.27 -2.33
N THR A 16 -21.17 -28.42 -1.82
CA THR A 16 -20.48 -29.46 -2.58
C THR A 16 -21.48 -30.20 -3.48
N GLY A 17 -21.50 -29.85 -4.76
CA GLY A 17 -22.18 -30.62 -5.80
C GLY A 17 -21.31 -31.78 -6.25
N LEU A 18 -21.64 -33.00 -5.81
CA LEU A 18 -21.12 -34.23 -6.39
C LEU A 18 -21.77 -34.48 -7.76
N GLY A 19 -20.99 -34.31 -8.82
CA GLY A 19 -21.34 -34.71 -10.18
C GLY A 19 -20.13 -35.31 -10.87
N ALA A 20 -19.92 -36.62 -10.68
CA ALA A 20 -18.91 -37.38 -11.38
C ALA A 20 -19.40 -37.77 -12.78
N VAL A 21 -18.64 -37.44 -13.83
CA VAL A 21 -18.70 -38.19 -15.10
C VAL A 21 -17.27 -38.33 -15.66
N ILE A 22 -16.91 -39.57 -15.90
CA ILE A 22 -15.59 -40.06 -16.30
C ILE A 22 -15.49 -39.93 -17.83
N ALA A 23 -14.43 -39.29 -18.33
CA ALA A 23 -14.00 -39.43 -19.72
C ALA A 23 -12.47 -39.58 -19.76
N ALA A 24 -12.04 -40.80 -20.08
CA ALA A 24 -10.65 -41.16 -20.34
C ALA A 24 -10.22 -40.64 -21.72
N GLY A 25 -9.07 -39.96 -21.79
CA GLY A 25 -8.52 -39.52 -23.09
C GLY A 25 -7.26 -38.69 -23.02
N CYS A 26 -6.13 -39.37 -23.17
CA CYS A 26 -4.87 -38.95 -23.81
C CYS A 26 -3.99 -37.83 -23.20
N SER A 27 -2.76 -38.26 -22.93
CA SER A 27 -1.50 -37.51 -23.02
C SER A 27 -1.31 -36.40 -21.99
N GLY A 28 -0.64 -36.81 -20.90
CA GLY A 28 -0.15 -35.92 -19.86
C GLY A 28 0.69 -34.79 -20.43
N SER A 29 0.13 -33.60 -20.34
CA SER A 29 0.88 -32.43 -19.93
C SER A 29 0.52 -32.26 -18.46
N ALA A 30 1.43 -32.65 -17.57
CA ALA A 30 1.34 -32.22 -16.19
C ALA A 30 1.44 -30.70 -16.21
N SER A 31 0.30 -30.03 -16.20
CA SER A 31 0.22 -28.61 -15.85
C SER A 31 0.72 -28.54 -14.43
N VAL A 32 2.01 -28.27 -14.27
CA VAL A 32 2.56 -27.85 -13.00
C VAL A 32 1.81 -26.55 -12.71
N GLU A 33 0.80 -26.64 -11.86
CA GLU A 33 0.21 -25.48 -11.21
C GLU A 33 1.36 -24.94 -10.36
N SER A 34 2.16 -24.07 -10.98
CA SER A 34 3.15 -23.30 -10.26
C SER A 34 2.31 -22.39 -9.39
N ASP A 35 2.08 -22.81 -8.14
CA ASP A 35 1.77 -21.91 -7.04
C ASP A 35 2.87 -20.85 -7.07
N VAL A 36 2.62 -19.78 -7.81
CA VAL A 36 3.33 -18.52 -7.65
C VAL A 36 2.93 -18.12 -6.24
N ILE A 37 3.80 -18.43 -5.29
CA ILE A 37 3.82 -17.72 -4.03
C ILE A 37 4.10 -16.28 -4.45
N VAL A 38 3.03 -15.51 -4.65
CA VAL A 38 3.11 -14.07 -4.64
C VAL A 38 3.48 -13.80 -3.19
N GLU A 39 4.78 -13.78 -2.91
CA GLU A 39 5.24 -13.04 -1.76
C GLU A 39 4.66 -11.64 -2.00
N ASP A 40 3.70 -11.22 -1.18
CA ASP A 40 3.30 -9.81 -1.12
C ASP A 40 4.61 -9.06 -0.87
N THR A 41 5.19 -8.54 -1.95
CA THR A 41 6.37 -7.71 -1.88
C THR A 41 5.84 -6.38 -1.38
N PHE A 42 5.74 -6.25 -0.07
CA PHE A 42 5.51 -4.96 0.56
C PHE A 42 6.58 -4.01 0.03
N ASP A 43 6.15 -2.94 -0.62
CA ASP A 43 7.07 -1.93 -1.14
C ASP A 43 7.11 -0.73 -0.20
N TYR A 44 8.17 0.05 -0.32
CA TYR A 44 8.25 1.33 0.35
C TYR A 44 7.26 2.30 -0.33
N TYR A 45 6.60 3.13 0.46
CA TYR A 45 5.60 4.12 0.03
C TYR A 45 4.21 3.57 -0.36
N GLU A 46 3.88 2.35 0.04
CA GLU A 46 2.54 1.79 -0.15
C GLU A 46 1.54 2.27 0.93
N PRO A 47 0.23 2.34 0.62
CA PRO A 47 -0.80 2.62 1.62
C PRO A 47 -0.81 1.56 2.73
N CYS A 48 -1.02 1.99 3.97
CA CYS A 48 -1.05 1.08 5.12
C CYS A 48 -2.12 1.49 6.15
N ALA A 49 -2.47 0.54 7.01
CA ALA A 49 -3.33 0.78 8.16
C ALA A 49 -2.63 0.51 9.50
N VAL A 50 -1.57 -0.32 9.49
CA VAL A 50 -0.76 -0.68 10.67
C VAL A 50 0.67 -1.00 10.25
N ASP A 51 1.63 -0.86 11.17
CA ASP A 51 3.06 -1.11 10.95
C ASP A 51 3.38 -2.52 10.41
N ASP A 52 2.61 -3.54 10.82
CA ASP A 52 2.82 -4.93 10.36
C ASP A 52 2.55 -5.14 8.86
N GLN A 53 2.02 -4.13 8.17
CA GLN A 53 1.83 -4.13 6.71
C GLN A 53 3.01 -3.50 5.96
N CYS A 54 4.02 -3.02 6.67
CA CYS A 54 5.17 -2.35 6.07
C CYS A 54 6.40 -3.27 5.98
N PRO A 55 7.36 -2.95 5.09
CA PRO A 55 8.68 -3.58 5.07
C PRO A 55 9.35 -3.55 6.45
N PHE A 56 10.31 -4.46 6.68
CA PHE A 56 10.88 -4.76 8.01
C PHE A 56 11.48 -3.56 8.76
N ASP A 57 11.82 -2.51 8.05
CA ASP A 57 12.47 -1.28 8.49
C ASP A 57 11.60 -0.01 8.28
N ALA A 58 10.39 -0.17 7.76
CA ALA A 58 9.41 0.89 7.61
C ALA A 58 8.33 0.83 8.70
N GLY A 59 7.71 1.98 8.98
CA GLY A 59 6.53 2.12 9.82
C GLY A 59 5.35 2.66 9.02
N CYS A 60 4.15 2.54 9.57
CA CYS A 60 2.95 3.11 8.98
C CYS A 60 2.71 4.52 9.56
N PHE A 61 2.96 5.54 8.76
CA PHE A 61 2.88 6.94 9.20
C PHE A 61 1.62 7.61 8.65
N ASP A 62 0.84 8.24 9.54
CA ASP A 62 -0.25 9.14 9.17
C ASP A 62 0.34 10.40 8.52
N VAL A 63 -0.05 10.65 7.26
CA VAL A 63 0.30 11.83 6.48
C VAL A 63 -0.93 12.71 6.36
N GLU A 64 -0.76 14.02 6.57
CA GLU A 64 -1.80 15.02 6.38
C GLU A 64 -1.26 16.08 5.41
N VAL A 65 -2.03 16.38 4.36
CA VAL A 65 -1.71 17.39 3.35
C VAL A 65 -2.84 18.41 3.27
N ASP A 66 -2.49 19.69 3.40
CA ASP A 66 -3.43 20.82 3.26
C ASP A 66 -3.34 21.39 1.84
N TYR A 67 -4.39 21.17 1.04
CA TYR A 67 -4.54 21.71 -0.30
C TYR A 67 -5.21 23.11 -0.32
N GLY A 68 -5.31 23.77 0.82
CA GLY A 68 -5.88 25.10 1.02
C GLY A 68 -7.40 25.11 1.19
N ASP A 69 -8.12 24.31 0.42
CA ASP A 69 -9.59 24.17 0.51
C ASP A 69 -10.02 22.89 1.25
N VAL A 70 -9.13 21.89 1.27
CA VAL A 70 -9.37 20.57 1.85
C VAL A 70 -8.08 20.05 2.49
N ILE A 71 -8.23 19.44 3.66
CA ILE A 71 -7.16 18.69 4.32
C ILE A 71 -7.44 17.22 4.07
N VAL A 72 -6.51 16.53 3.42
CA VAL A 72 -6.57 15.09 3.16
C VAL A 72 -5.58 14.40 4.08
N SER A 73 -6.00 13.31 4.69
CA SER A 73 -5.12 12.48 5.53
C SER A 73 -5.30 11.01 5.17
N ASP A 74 -4.17 10.33 5.02
CA ASP A 74 -4.07 8.89 4.80
C ASP A 74 -2.74 8.39 5.37
N ALA A 75 -2.53 7.08 5.44
CA ALA A 75 -1.32 6.50 5.99
C ALA A 75 -0.51 5.73 4.94
N MET A 76 0.82 5.85 5.01
CA MET A 76 1.75 5.18 4.10
C MET A 76 2.91 4.52 4.83
N CYS A 77 3.40 3.42 4.27
CA CYS A 77 4.62 2.76 4.71
C CYS A 77 5.83 3.61 4.31
N THR A 78 6.54 4.12 5.29
CA THR A 78 7.77 4.89 5.07
C THR A 78 8.66 4.83 6.31
N TYR A 79 9.70 5.62 6.39
CA TYR A 79 10.59 5.74 7.54
C TYR A 79 10.90 7.22 7.78
N GLU A 80 11.27 7.51 9.03
CA GLU A 80 11.80 8.81 9.40
C GLU A 80 13.17 9.02 8.77
N CYS A 81 13.48 10.26 8.40
CA CYS A 81 14.72 10.63 7.75
C CYS A 81 15.20 12.01 8.22
N ASP A 82 16.49 12.26 8.17
CA ASP A 82 17.06 13.59 8.36
C ASP A 82 17.46 14.23 7.01
N PHE A 83 17.69 13.42 5.97
CA PHE A 83 18.20 13.84 4.66
C PHE A 83 17.64 12.97 3.52
N ASP A 84 17.61 13.52 2.30
CA ASP A 84 17.10 12.82 1.11
C ASP A 84 17.87 11.53 0.77
N ASP A 85 19.17 11.45 1.08
CA ASP A 85 20.00 10.28 0.79
C ASP A 85 19.75 9.09 1.73
N GLU A 86 18.91 9.28 2.75
CA GLU A 86 18.38 8.22 3.60
C GLU A 86 17.14 7.55 2.97
N CYS A 87 16.55 8.17 1.94
CA CYS A 87 15.37 7.67 1.25
C CYS A 87 15.70 6.69 0.12
N GLU A 88 15.14 5.49 0.21
CA GLU A 88 15.13 4.47 -0.81
C GLU A 88 14.49 4.95 -2.11
N TYR A 89 14.99 4.38 -3.20
CA TYR A 89 14.58 4.67 -4.58
C TYR A 89 14.67 6.14 -4.99
N ASP A 90 15.68 6.86 -4.47
CA ASP A 90 15.85 8.29 -4.73
C ASP A 90 14.64 9.10 -4.22
N GLY A 91 14.11 8.70 -3.06
CA GLY A 91 13.03 9.41 -2.40
C GLY A 91 13.44 10.79 -1.89
N ARG A 92 12.53 11.42 -1.16
CA ARG A 92 12.73 12.78 -0.64
C ARG A 92 12.28 12.89 0.80
N CYS A 93 13.12 13.51 1.63
CA CYS A 93 12.87 13.68 3.04
C CYS A 93 12.11 14.99 3.31
N LEU A 94 10.83 14.89 3.71
CA LEU A 94 9.96 16.05 3.92
C LEU A 94 9.20 15.96 5.24
N GLY A 95 8.98 17.11 5.89
CA GLY A 95 8.13 17.22 7.09
C GLY A 95 6.81 17.90 6.77
N ALA A 96 5.76 17.14 6.45
CA ALA A 96 4.47 17.70 6.04
C ALA A 96 3.54 18.12 7.21
N ALA A 97 3.65 17.50 8.39
CA ALA A 97 2.95 17.90 9.61
C ALA A 97 3.50 17.25 10.90
N GLY A 98 4.60 16.49 10.79
CA GLY A 98 5.14 15.63 11.84
C GLY A 98 6.66 15.50 11.74
N PRO A 99 7.27 14.40 12.23
CA PRO A 99 8.68 14.15 11.94
C PRO A 99 8.91 14.11 10.42
N PRO A 100 10.09 14.51 9.95
CA PRO A 100 10.46 14.32 8.55
C PRO A 100 10.44 12.83 8.19
N ILE A 101 9.74 12.50 7.10
CA ILE A 101 9.60 11.14 6.57
C ILE A 101 9.94 11.14 5.09
N CYS A 102 10.29 9.96 4.57
CA CYS A 102 10.57 9.80 3.15
C CYS A 102 9.28 9.73 2.32
N TYR A 103 9.29 10.41 1.18
CA TYR A 103 8.25 10.33 0.16
C TYR A 103 8.87 9.84 -1.15
N SER A 104 8.09 9.08 -1.93
CA SER A 104 8.48 8.78 -3.32
C SER A 104 8.38 10.03 -4.17
N ARG A 105 9.41 10.32 -4.96
CA ARG A 105 9.32 11.33 -6.02
C ARG A 105 8.40 10.84 -7.13
N CYS A 106 7.80 11.77 -7.87
CA CYS A 106 6.92 11.48 -9.00
C CYS A 106 7.11 12.51 -10.12
N ILE A 107 6.62 12.19 -11.31
CA ILE A 107 6.52 13.13 -12.43
C ILE A 107 5.04 13.48 -12.65
N ASP A 108 4.17 12.48 -12.53
CA ASP A 108 2.72 12.62 -12.61
C ASP A 108 1.99 11.62 -11.71
N ASP A 109 0.66 11.72 -11.66
CA ASP A 109 -0.19 10.89 -10.77
C ASP A 109 -0.11 9.39 -11.06
N PHE A 110 0.35 8.97 -12.25
CA PHE A 110 0.48 7.54 -12.58
C PHE A 110 1.71 6.90 -11.94
N ASP A 111 2.66 7.70 -11.43
CA ASP A 111 3.82 7.21 -10.69
C ASP A 111 3.47 6.85 -9.24
N CYS A 112 2.29 7.26 -8.76
CA CYS A 112 1.84 7.09 -7.38
C CYS A 112 0.91 5.88 -7.22
N PHE A 113 0.90 5.31 -6.01
CA PHE A 113 -0.05 4.26 -5.64
C PHE A 113 -1.49 4.79 -5.61
N GLU A 114 -2.47 3.88 -5.72
CA GLU A 114 -3.88 4.24 -5.63
C GLU A 114 -4.19 4.95 -4.31
N GLY A 115 -4.83 6.12 -4.38
CA GLY A 115 -5.09 7.00 -3.22
C GLY A 115 -4.05 8.10 -3.01
N PHE A 116 -2.98 8.11 -3.81
CA PHE A 116 -1.93 9.12 -3.78
C PHE A 116 -1.88 9.86 -5.12
N ILE A 117 -1.50 11.13 -5.07
CA ILE A 117 -1.36 12.02 -6.23
C ILE A 117 0.01 12.70 -6.19
N CYS A 118 0.48 13.13 -7.36
CA CYS A 118 1.78 13.76 -7.50
C CYS A 118 1.69 15.27 -7.23
N VAL A 119 2.31 15.71 -6.13
CA VAL A 119 2.14 17.08 -5.61
C VAL A 119 3.47 17.71 -5.20
N ASP A 120 3.59 19.02 -5.40
CA ASP A 120 4.74 19.79 -4.92
C ASP A 120 4.44 20.34 -3.53
N LEU A 121 5.03 19.73 -2.50
CA LEU A 121 4.83 20.11 -1.09
C LEU A 121 5.79 21.21 -0.60
N ALA A 122 6.86 21.50 -1.33
CA ALA A 122 7.96 22.35 -0.85
C ALA A 122 8.34 23.50 -1.80
N ASP A 123 7.49 23.80 -2.79
CA ASP A 123 7.63 24.92 -3.75
C ASP A 123 8.95 24.89 -4.55
N ASP A 124 9.56 23.72 -4.71
CA ASP A 124 10.91 23.58 -5.26
C ASP A 124 11.02 22.65 -6.48
N PHE A 125 9.90 22.41 -7.18
CA PHE A 125 9.84 21.65 -8.43
C PHE A 125 10.28 20.19 -8.31
N ASP A 126 10.19 19.62 -7.11
CA ASP A 126 10.54 18.22 -6.84
C ASP A 126 9.34 17.52 -6.21
N PRO A 127 8.31 17.22 -7.04
CA PRO A 127 7.03 16.73 -6.56
C PRO A 127 7.12 15.29 -6.06
N VAL A 128 6.25 14.98 -5.11
CA VAL A 128 6.22 13.72 -4.39
C VAL A 128 4.81 13.13 -4.38
N CYS A 129 4.72 11.81 -4.20
CA CYS A 129 3.45 11.13 -4.01
C CYS A 129 2.93 11.39 -2.59
N ALA A 130 1.78 12.03 -2.48
CA ALA A 130 1.11 12.27 -1.20
C ALA A 130 -0.41 12.00 -1.31
N PRO A 131 -1.13 11.79 -0.19
CA PRO A 131 -2.56 11.46 -0.23
C PRO A 131 -3.42 12.53 -0.93
N GLY A 132 -4.32 12.13 -1.85
CA GLY A 132 -5.25 13.07 -2.51
C GLY A 132 -6.27 12.50 -3.48
#